data_AF-H1HKR7-F1
#
_entry.id   AF-H1HKR7-F1
#
_cell.length_a   1.000
_cell.length_b   1.000
_cell.length_c   1.000
_cell.angle_alpha   90.00
_cell.angle_beta   90.00
_cell.angle_gamma   90.00
#
_symmetry.space_group_name_H-M   'P 1'
#
loop_
_entity.id
_entity.type
_entity.pdbx_description
1 polymer ?
#
loop_
_entity_poly.entity_id
_entity_poly.type
_entity_poly.pdbx_seq_one_letter_code
_entity_poly.pdbx_strand_id
1 'polypeptide(L)'
;MVQTDTLQYQCKGVIYYFLSTLLLALTFFCYIIGSTILPVMDIMGWLFFVLSCLSHAAIIMLLPLAGYALLARLRQPWVAGVWFVTSVSLLLVLTMLNLQVYQLYRFHINGIILNMVFGSGASEIFNFDAAVLAKEGGILLLFVVAALGLWRLVPTLVRHTSRGKLWSMAAFLMLSILASNAIHVYGAFFQKPSVMKSRALLPYYFPLTATSA
;
A
#
# COMPACT_ATOMS: atom_id res chain seq x y z
N MET A 1 -15.54 19.44 -27.51
CA MET A 1 -14.31 18.61 -27.41
C MET A 1 -13.59 18.73 -26.05
N VAL A 2 -13.55 19.90 -25.39
CA VAL A 2 -12.80 20.07 -24.11
C VAL A 2 -13.36 19.27 -22.91
N GLN A 3 -14.67 19.04 -22.85
CA GLN A 3 -15.32 18.40 -21.68
C GLN A 3 -15.14 16.87 -21.63
N THR A 4 -14.99 16.22 -22.79
CA THR A 4 -14.75 14.77 -22.90
C THR A 4 -13.36 14.37 -22.43
N ASP A 5 -12.36 15.22 -22.68
CA ASP A 5 -10.96 14.95 -22.30
C ASP A 5 -10.75 15.06 -20.78
N THR A 6 -11.47 15.99 -20.15
CA THR A 6 -11.39 16.22 -18.69
C THR A 6 -11.96 15.03 -17.91
N LEU A 7 -13.09 14.47 -18.36
CA LEU A 7 -13.72 13.31 -17.71
C LEU A 7 -12.85 12.05 -17.84
N GLN A 8 -12.28 11.80 -19.03
CA GLN A 8 -11.39 10.66 -19.26
C GLN A 8 -10.13 10.73 -18.39
N TYR A 9 -9.59 11.93 -18.20
CA TYR A 9 -8.43 12.17 -17.35
C TYR A 9 -8.73 11.90 -15.85
N GLN A 10 -9.90 12.26 -15.37
CA GLN A 10 -10.34 11.95 -14.01
C GLN A 10 -10.55 10.44 -13.81
N CYS A 11 -11.22 9.77 -14.76
CA CYS A 11 -11.39 8.31 -14.74
C CYS A 11 -10.05 7.57 -14.73
N LYS A 12 -9.06 8.07 -15.49
CA LYS A 12 -7.69 7.53 -15.48
C LYS A 12 -7.09 7.55 -14.07
N GLY A 13 -7.18 8.68 -13.36
CA GLY A 13 -6.68 8.80 -12.00
C GLY A 13 -7.32 7.79 -11.04
N VAL A 14 -8.66 7.65 -11.09
CA VAL A 14 -9.40 6.74 -10.20
C VAL A 14 -9.09 5.27 -10.48
N ILE A 15 -8.97 4.87 -11.75
CA ILE A 15 -8.61 3.49 -12.10
C ILE A 15 -7.17 3.19 -11.68
N TYR A 16 -6.24 4.13 -11.90
CA TYR A 16 -4.86 3.96 -11.47
C TYR A 16 -4.74 3.86 -9.94
N TYR A 17 -5.47 4.71 -9.21
CA TYR A 17 -5.62 4.63 -7.75
C TYR A 17 -6.06 3.24 -7.31
N PHE A 18 -7.12 2.69 -7.91
CA PHE A 18 -7.63 1.38 -7.52
C PHE A 18 -6.64 0.25 -7.81
N LEU A 19 -6.06 0.20 -9.01
CA LEU A 19 -5.11 -0.86 -9.37
C LEU A 19 -3.82 -0.79 -8.54
N SER A 20 -3.30 0.41 -8.31
CA SER A 20 -2.12 0.60 -7.46
C SER A 20 -2.42 0.29 -5.99
N THR A 21 -3.65 0.56 -5.52
CA THR A 21 -4.13 0.13 -4.19
C THR A 21 -4.13 -1.39 -4.07
N LEU A 22 -4.64 -2.11 -5.07
CA LEU A 22 -4.60 -3.58 -5.07
C LEU A 22 -3.17 -4.13 -5.07
N LEU A 23 -2.27 -3.53 -5.85
CA LEU A 23 -0.86 -3.92 -5.90
C LEU A 23 -0.15 -3.66 -4.56
N LEU A 24 -0.38 -2.50 -3.94
CA LEU A 24 0.18 -2.18 -2.64
C LEU A 24 -0.40 -3.10 -1.55
N ALA A 25 -1.71 -3.38 -1.59
CA ALA A 25 -2.36 -4.32 -0.68
C ALA A 25 -1.79 -5.74 -0.81
N LEU A 26 -1.46 -6.20 -2.02
CA LEU A 26 -0.78 -7.46 -2.24
C LEU A 26 0.62 -7.46 -1.61
N THR A 27 1.34 -6.34 -1.72
CA THR A 27 2.66 -6.18 -1.09
C THR A 27 2.55 -6.22 0.44
N PHE A 28 1.51 -5.59 1.02
CA PHE A 28 1.19 -5.70 2.45
C PHE A 28 0.82 -7.12 2.87
N PHE A 29 0.08 -7.84 2.04
CA PHE A 29 -0.29 -9.22 2.32
C PHE A 29 0.95 -10.12 2.49
N CYS A 30 2.04 -9.84 1.77
CA CYS A 30 3.29 -10.58 1.90
C CYS A 30 3.96 -10.48 3.29
N TYR A 31 3.56 -9.54 4.17
CA TYR A 31 4.09 -9.46 5.54
C TYR A 31 3.73 -10.66 6.41
N ILE A 32 2.70 -11.43 6.04
CA ILE A 32 2.33 -12.65 6.78
C ILE A 32 3.30 -13.81 6.50
N ILE A 33 4.08 -13.75 5.42
CA ILE A 33 4.98 -14.83 5.01
C ILE A 33 6.07 -15.00 6.07
N GLY A 34 6.17 -16.21 6.61
CA GLY A 34 7.13 -16.54 7.66
C GLY A 34 6.82 -15.86 9.00
N SER A 35 5.60 -15.34 9.21
CA SER A 35 5.17 -14.77 10.49
C SER A 35 4.77 -15.87 11.48
N THR A 36 4.95 -15.61 12.77
CA THR A 36 4.57 -16.54 13.86
C THR A 36 3.07 -16.52 14.18
N ILE A 37 2.27 -15.72 13.45
CA ILE A 37 0.84 -15.59 13.70
C ILE A 37 0.00 -16.63 12.96
N LEU A 38 0.57 -17.32 11.96
CA LEU A 38 -0.12 -18.34 11.18
C LEU A 38 -0.81 -19.42 12.03
N PRO A 39 -0.20 -19.95 13.11
CA PRO A 39 -0.84 -20.97 13.95
C PRO A 39 -2.08 -20.49 14.73
N VAL A 40 -2.24 -19.17 14.89
CA VAL A 40 -3.39 -18.58 15.60
C VAL A 40 -4.42 -17.96 14.65
N MET A 41 -4.24 -18.09 13.33
CA MET A 41 -5.16 -17.52 12.34
C MET A 41 -6.42 -18.36 12.18
N ASP A 42 -7.56 -17.75 12.49
CA ASP A 42 -8.90 -18.25 12.19
C ASP A 42 -9.49 -17.51 10.97
N ILE A 43 -10.70 -17.92 10.55
CA ILE A 43 -11.42 -17.30 9.41
C ILE A 43 -11.55 -15.78 9.61
N MET A 44 -11.83 -15.36 10.85
CA MET A 44 -11.96 -13.95 11.19
C MET A 44 -10.62 -13.20 11.10
N GLY A 45 -9.53 -13.80 11.56
CA GLY A 45 -8.18 -13.25 11.45
C GLY A 45 -7.73 -13.08 10.00
N TRP A 46 -8.01 -14.06 9.14
CA TRP A 46 -7.75 -13.95 7.70
C TRP A 46 -8.58 -12.84 7.06
N LEU A 47 -9.88 -12.78 7.35
CA LEU A 47 -10.77 -11.73 6.86
C LEU A 47 -10.28 -10.36 7.31
N PHE A 48 -9.93 -10.21 8.59
CA PHE A 48 -9.37 -8.99 9.15
C PHE A 48 -8.08 -8.58 8.42
N PHE A 49 -7.12 -9.49 8.27
CA PHE A 49 -5.82 -9.18 7.70
C PHE A 49 -5.92 -8.77 6.23
N VAL A 50 -6.70 -9.48 5.42
CA VAL A 50 -6.93 -9.12 4.01
C VAL A 50 -7.58 -7.74 3.90
N LEU A 51 -8.63 -7.50 4.68
CA LEU A 51 -9.31 -6.20 4.69
C LEU A 51 -8.40 -5.08 5.21
N SER A 52 -7.50 -5.37 6.16
CA SER A 52 -6.53 -4.41 6.68
C SER A 52 -5.48 -4.04 5.66
N CYS A 53 -4.95 -5.01 4.90
CA CYS A 53 -4.02 -4.76 3.80
C CYS A 53 -4.67 -3.84 2.75
N LEU A 54 -5.90 -4.16 2.37
CA LEU A 54 -6.65 -3.40 1.38
C LEU A 54 -7.01 -2.00 1.86
N SER A 55 -7.53 -1.88 3.08
CA SER A 55 -7.96 -0.60 3.64
C SER A 55 -6.78 0.33 3.90
N HIS A 56 -5.68 -0.19 4.42
CA HIS A 56 -4.48 0.59 4.67
C HIS A 56 -3.84 1.09 3.37
N ALA A 57 -3.74 0.23 2.35
CA ALA A 57 -3.29 0.63 1.03
C ALA A 57 -4.19 1.71 0.42
N ALA A 58 -5.52 1.57 0.54
CA ALA A 58 -6.47 2.55 0.04
C ALA A 58 -6.26 3.92 0.69
N ILE A 59 -6.15 3.96 2.03
CA ILE A 59 -5.96 5.21 2.79
C ILE A 59 -4.65 5.90 2.40
N ILE A 60 -3.53 5.17 2.34
CA ILE A 60 -2.24 5.75 1.96
C ILE A 60 -2.27 6.28 0.52
N MET A 61 -2.93 5.55 -0.40
CA MET A 61 -3.03 5.95 -1.80
C MET A 61 -3.92 7.18 -2.05
N LEU A 62 -4.71 7.61 -1.06
CA LEU A 62 -5.46 8.87 -1.15
C LEU A 62 -4.55 10.08 -1.30
N LEU A 63 -3.34 10.08 -0.70
CA LEU A 63 -2.40 11.19 -0.81
C LEU A 63 -1.88 11.38 -2.25
N PRO A 64 -1.36 10.32 -2.94
CA PRO A 64 -1.07 10.38 -4.37
C PRO A 64 -2.26 10.84 -5.22
N LEU A 65 -3.47 10.31 -4.96
CA LEU A 65 -4.69 10.66 -5.69
C LEU A 65 -5.08 12.14 -5.46
N ALA A 66 -4.97 12.64 -4.24
CA ALA A 66 -5.26 14.03 -3.89
C ALA A 66 -4.31 14.99 -4.62
N GLY A 67 -3.01 14.69 -4.62
CA GLY A 67 -2.02 15.48 -5.37
C GLY A 67 -2.27 15.43 -6.87
N TYR A 68 -2.63 14.26 -7.43
CA TYR A 68 -3.06 14.14 -8.83
C TYR A 68 -4.27 15.03 -9.14
N ALA A 69 -5.32 14.96 -8.32
CA ALA A 69 -6.54 15.73 -8.51
C ALA A 69 -6.30 17.25 -8.40
N LEU A 70 -5.45 17.68 -7.46
CA LEU A 70 -5.05 19.07 -7.29
C LEU A 70 -4.29 19.59 -8.51
N LEU A 71 -3.23 18.90 -8.93
CA LEU A 71 -2.41 19.30 -10.09
C LEU A 71 -3.22 19.27 -11.39
N ALA A 72 -4.15 18.32 -11.53
CA ALA A 72 -5.11 18.30 -12.62
C ALA A 72 -6.01 19.53 -12.64
N ARG A 73 -6.51 19.95 -11.45
CA ARG A 73 -7.33 21.14 -11.29
C ARG A 73 -6.55 22.43 -11.57
N LEU A 74 -5.25 22.44 -11.28
CA LEU A 74 -4.31 23.52 -11.64
C LEU A 74 -3.93 23.50 -13.14
N ARG A 75 -4.57 22.66 -13.96
CA ARG A 75 -4.33 22.53 -15.40
C ARG A 75 -2.90 22.08 -15.75
N GLN A 76 -2.26 21.30 -14.87
CA GLN A 76 -0.96 20.70 -15.09
C GLN A 76 -1.05 19.16 -15.20
N PRO A 77 -1.70 18.61 -16.25
CA PRO A 77 -1.96 17.17 -16.37
C PRO A 77 -0.70 16.33 -16.51
N TRP A 78 0.35 16.86 -17.15
CA TRP A 78 1.63 16.15 -17.23
C TRP A 78 2.29 15.99 -15.86
N VAL A 79 2.36 17.09 -15.09
CA VAL A 79 2.92 17.11 -13.73
C VAL A 79 2.11 16.21 -12.80
N ALA A 80 0.78 16.25 -12.90
CA ALA A 80 -0.11 15.37 -12.15
C ALA A 80 0.18 13.88 -12.41
N GLY A 81 0.34 13.49 -13.69
CA GLY A 81 0.70 12.12 -14.05
C GLY A 81 2.07 11.70 -13.51
N VAL A 82 3.08 12.56 -13.64
CA VAL A 82 4.43 12.31 -13.08
C VAL A 82 4.34 12.13 -11.57
N TRP A 83 3.72 13.08 -10.85
CA TRP A 83 3.50 13.03 -9.41
C TRP A 83 2.87 11.71 -8.96
N PHE A 84 1.79 11.29 -9.64
CA PHE A 84 1.06 10.10 -9.21
C PHE A 84 1.93 8.84 -9.37
N VAL A 85 2.56 8.68 -10.53
CA VAL A 85 3.39 7.50 -10.81
C VAL A 85 4.62 7.46 -9.92
N THR A 86 5.31 8.60 -9.69
CA THR A 86 6.48 8.63 -8.79
C THR A 86 6.07 8.36 -7.35
N SER A 87 4.95 8.91 -6.88
CA SER A 87 4.45 8.65 -5.53
C SER A 87 4.09 7.18 -5.31
N VAL A 88 3.38 6.55 -6.26
CA VAL A 88 3.05 5.12 -6.22
C VAL A 88 4.31 4.26 -6.26
N SER A 89 5.26 4.58 -7.14
CA SER A 89 6.53 3.85 -7.24
C SER A 89 7.31 3.93 -5.93
N LEU A 90 7.40 5.12 -5.33
CA LEU A 90 8.07 5.33 -4.06
C LEU A 90 7.40 4.55 -2.93
N LEU A 91 6.07 4.57 -2.85
CA LEU A 91 5.33 3.80 -1.84
C LEU A 91 5.57 2.29 -1.97
N LEU A 92 5.56 1.74 -3.19
CA LEU A 92 5.83 0.32 -3.42
C LEU A 92 7.27 -0.04 -3.05
N VAL A 93 8.26 0.76 -3.46
CA VAL A 93 9.67 0.57 -3.14
C VAL A 93 9.90 0.62 -1.63
N LEU A 94 9.39 1.64 -0.95
CA LEU A 94 9.50 1.77 0.50
C LEU A 94 8.83 0.61 1.23
N THR A 95 7.66 0.16 0.77
CA THR A 95 6.95 -0.97 1.36
C THR A 95 7.72 -2.27 1.18
N MET A 96 8.35 -2.48 0.01
CA MET A 96 9.17 -3.65 -0.26
C MET A 96 10.46 -3.65 0.56
N LEU A 97 11.15 -2.51 0.65
CA LEU A 97 12.31 -2.34 1.53
C LEU A 97 11.93 -2.64 2.99
N ASN A 98 10.82 -2.09 3.44
CA ASN A 98 10.32 -2.33 4.80
C ASN A 98 9.94 -3.81 5.02
N LEU A 99 9.43 -4.50 4.00
CA LEU A 99 9.12 -5.92 4.07
C LEU A 99 10.39 -6.76 4.26
N GLN A 100 11.46 -6.44 3.52
CA GLN A 100 12.75 -7.12 3.66
C GLN A 100 13.35 -6.92 5.05
N VAL A 101 13.36 -5.68 5.54
CA VAL A 101 13.78 -5.36 6.91
C VAL A 101 12.94 -6.14 7.93
N TYR A 102 11.62 -6.15 7.75
CA TYR A 102 10.71 -6.87 8.63
C TYR A 102 10.95 -8.38 8.63
N GLN A 103 11.25 -8.98 7.47
CA GLN A 103 11.54 -10.41 7.38
C GLN A 103 12.82 -10.80 8.12
N LEU A 104 13.83 -9.91 8.13
CA LEU A 104 15.11 -10.14 8.82
C LEU A 104 15.01 -9.86 10.32
N TYR A 105 14.45 -8.71 10.71
CA TYR A 105 14.54 -8.19 12.07
C TYR A 105 13.23 -8.24 12.86
N ARG A 106 12.10 -8.51 12.20
CA ARG A 106 10.74 -8.41 12.77
C ARG A 106 10.38 -7.02 13.31
N PHE A 107 11.17 -6.02 12.92
CA PHE A 107 10.89 -4.60 13.10
C PHE A 107 10.60 -3.96 11.75
N HIS A 108 9.69 -3.00 11.74
CA HIS A 108 9.58 -2.08 10.61
C HIS A 108 10.67 -1.01 10.68
N ILE A 109 10.97 -0.38 9.56
CA ILE A 109 11.89 0.76 9.45
C ILE A 109 11.49 1.80 10.50
N ASN A 110 12.43 2.09 11.38
CA ASN A 110 12.32 3.03 12.48
C ASN A 110 13.71 3.62 12.80
N GLY A 111 13.81 4.49 13.80
CA GLY A 111 15.08 5.14 14.15
C GLY A 111 16.21 4.18 14.51
N ILE A 112 15.90 3.02 15.11
CA ILE A 112 16.92 2.01 15.45
C ILE A 112 17.45 1.37 14.17
N ILE A 113 16.57 0.91 13.27
CA ILE A 113 16.98 0.31 11.99
C ILE A 113 17.76 1.31 11.14
N LEU A 114 17.32 2.56 11.08
CA LEU A 114 18.05 3.61 10.35
C LEU A 114 19.44 3.84 10.93
N ASN A 115 19.60 3.80 12.25
CA ASN A 115 20.91 3.88 12.89
C ASN A 115 21.79 2.65 12.61
N MET A 116 21.21 1.45 12.46
CA MET A 116 21.99 0.27 12.04
C MET A 116 22.54 0.44 10.62
N VAL A 117 21.80 1.08 9.72
CA VAL A 117 22.19 1.24 8.30
C VAL A 117 23.09 2.46 8.07
N PHE A 118 22.87 3.56 8.79
CA PHE A 118 23.57 4.83 8.57
C PHE A 118 24.47 5.26 9.73
N GLY A 119 24.53 4.49 10.83
CA GLY A 119 25.37 4.78 11.99
C GLY A 119 26.84 4.40 11.77
N SER A 120 27.68 4.78 12.73
CA SER A 120 29.13 4.58 12.66
C SER A 120 29.59 3.11 12.58
N GLY A 121 28.75 2.16 13.01
CA GLY A 121 29.00 0.71 12.91
C GLY A 121 28.29 0.01 11.76
N ALA A 122 27.71 0.74 10.80
CA ALA A 122 26.91 0.13 9.73
C ALA A 122 27.66 -0.90 8.89
N SER A 123 28.95 -0.64 8.61
CA SER A 123 29.82 -1.54 7.83
C SER A 123 30.17 -2.84 8.56
N GLU A 124 29.96 -2.92 9.87
CA GLU A 124 30.13 -4.14 10.66
C GLU A 124 28.86 -5.01 10.63
N ILE A 125 27.70 -4.38 10.42
CA ILE A 125 26.38 -5.04 10.43
C ILE A 125 25.97 -5.46 9.02
N PHE A 126 26.25 -4.63 8.02
CA PHE A 126 25.87 -4.86 6.63
C PHE A 126 27.08 -4.95 5.72
N ASN A 127 27.20 -6.09 5.02
CA ASN A 127 28.15 -6.25 3.93
C ASN A 127 27.38 -6.23 2.60
N PHE A 128 27.36 -5.07 1.95
CA PHE A 128 26.69 -4.87 0.67
C PHE A 128 27.63 -5.17 -0.49
N ASP A 129 27.81 -6.45 -0.82
CA ASP A 129 28.50 -6.84 -2.04
C ASP A 129 27.70 -6.39 -3.27
N ALA A 130 28.39 -6.08 -4.37
CA ALA A 130 27.82 -5.60 -5.63
C ALA A 130 26.74 -6.54 -6.17
N ALA A 131 26.91 -7.86 -6.00
CA ALA A 131 25.91 -8.85 -6.41
C ALA A 131 24.60 -8.72 -5.61
N VAL A 132 24.70 -8.47 -4.30
CA VAL A 132 23.54 -8.25 -3.43
C VAL A 132 22.83 -6.96 -3.81
N LEU A 133 23.59 -5.87 -4.00
CA LEU A 133 23.03 -4.59 -4.42
C LEU A 133 22.33 -4.68 -5.79
N ALA A 134 22.93 -5.40 -6.75
CA ALA A 134 22.33 -5.59 -8.07
C ALA A 134 21.01 -6.38 -8.00
N LYS A 135 20.99 -7.48 -7.24
CA LYS A 135 19.79 -8.30 -7.03
C LYS A 135 18.67 -7.49 -6.36
N GLU A 136 18.96 -6.84 -5.24
CA GLU A 136 17.95 -6.09 -4.49
C GLU A 136 17.50 -4.85 -5.27
N GLY A 137 18.42 -4.14 -5.91
CA GLY A 137 18.10 -3.04 -6.82
C GLY A 137 17.19 -3.48 -7.98
N GLY A 138 17.44 -4.68 -8.54
CA GLY A 138 16.58 -5.27 -9.57
C GLY A 138 15.16 -5.54 -9.07
N ILE A 139 15.01 -6.09 -7.86
CA ILE A 139 13.69 -6.32 -7.25
C ILE A 139 12.94 -4.99 -7.05
N LEU A 140 13.60 -3.96 -6.53
CA LEU A 140 12.98 -2.64 -6.35
C LEU A 140 12.60 -2.00 -7.69
N LEU A 141 13.44 -2.15 -8.72
CA LEU A 141 13.15 -1.69 -10.08
C LEU A 141 11.89 -2.36 -10.64
N LEU A 142 11.65 -3.65 -10.37
CA LEU A 142 10.43 -4.34 -10.82
C LEU A 142 9.16 -3.65 -10.29
N PHE A 143 9.16 -3.14 -9.07
CA PHE A 143 8.00 -2.40 -8.53
C PHE A 143 7.80 -1.04 -9.22
N VAL A 144 8.88 -0.35 -9.58
CA VAL A 144 8.82 0.88 -10.40
C VAL A 144 8.25 0.57 -11.79
N VAL A 145 8.74 -0.50 -12.42
CA VAL A 145 8.24 -0.96 -13.73
C VAL A 145 6.78 -1.38 -13.63
N ALA A 146 6.35 -2.03 -12.55
CA ALA A 146 4.95 -2.38 -12.32
C ALA A 146 4.06 -1.14 -12.20
N ALA A 147 4.49 -0.11 -11.45
CA ALA A 147 3.77 1.16 -11.33
C ALA A 147 3.63 1.87 -12.69
N LEU A 148 4.70 1.89 -13.49
CA LEU A 148 4.71 2.42 -14.85
C LEU A 148 3.81 1.60 -15.79
N GLY A 149 3.89 0.27 -15.70
CA GLY A 149 3.08 -0.66 -16.48
C GLY A 149 1.59 -0.43 -16.23
N LEU A 150 1.17 -0.36 -14.97
CA LEU A 150 -0.20 -0.02 -14.60
C LEU A 150 -0.64 1.33 -15.20
N TRP A 151 0.21 2.36 -15.14
CA TRP A 151 -0.12 3.68 -15.69
C TRP A 151 -0.32 3.65 -17.21
N ARG A 152 0.47 2.82 -17.91
CA ARG A 152 0.35 2.60 -19.37
C ARG A 152 -0.87 1.75 -19.73
N LEU A 153 -1.31 0.86 -18.86
CA LEU A 153 -2.51 0.03 -19.04
C LEU A 153 -3.80 0.80 -18.78
N VAL A 154 -3.83 1.76 -17.86
CA VAL A 154 -5.07 2.45 -17.48
C VAL A 154 -5.85 3.07 -18.66
N PRO A 155 -5.23 3.75 -19.65
CA PRO A 155 -5.96 4.29 -20.79
C PRO A 155 -6.78 3.27 -21.58
N THR A 156 -6.35 2.01 -21.66
CA THR A 156 -7.14 0.95 -22.33
C THR A 156 -8.35 0.58 -21.47
N LEU A 157 -8.17 0.49 -20.15
CA LEU A 157 -9.25 0.17 -19.20
C LEU A 157 -10.28 1.28 -19.04
N VAL A 158 -9.89 2.55 -19.19
CA VAL A 158 -10.82 3.70 -19.15
C VAL A 158 -11.91 3.55 -20.23
N ARG A 159 -11.56 3.01 -21.41
CA ARG A 159 -12.51 2.83 -22.53
C ARG A 159 -13.62 1.82 -22.22
N HIS A 160 -13.37 0.87 -21.32
CA HIS A 160 -14.31 -0.20 -20.95
C HIS A 160 -14.96 0.01 -19.58
N THR A 161 -14.66 1.13 -18.91
CA THR A 161 -15.12 1.41 -17.55
C THR A 161 -16.27 2.41 -17.56
N SER A 162 -17.42 2.01 -17.04
CA SER A 162 -18.58 2.88 -16.85
C SER A 162 -18.51 3.60 -15.50
N ARG A 163 -19.28 4.69 -15.35
CA ARG A 163 -19.39 5.41 -14.07
C ARG A 163 -19.86 4.52 -12.92
N GLY A 164 -20.75 3.57 -13.19
CA GLY A 164 -21.23 2.61 -12.17
C GLY A 164 -20.09 1.76 -11.62
N LYS A 165 -19.19 1.25 -12.47
CA LYS A 165 -18.02 0.48 -12.04
C LYS A 165 -17.09 1.30 -11.13
N LEU A 166 -16.86 2.58 -11.44
CA LEU A 166 -16.04 3.47 -10.61
C LEU A 166 -16.63 3.63 -9.20
N TRP A 167 -17.94 3.81 -9.09
CA TRP A 167 -18.63 3.86 -7.81
C TRP A 167 -18.56 2.53 -7.06
N SER A 168 -18.71 1.40 -7.75
CA SER A 168 -18.53 0.08 -7.13
C SER A 168 -17.11 -0.12 -6.59
N MET A 169 -16.08 0.32 -7.32
CA MET A 169 -14.68 0.29 -6.88
C MET A 169 -14.47 1.14 -5.61
N ALA A 170 -15.02 2.36 -5.59
CA ALA A 170 -14.95 3.23 -4.42
C ALA A 170 -15.71 2.65 -3.22
N ALA A 171 -16.92 2.13 -3.43
CA ALA A 171 -17.73 1.49 -2.41
C ALA A 171 -17.04 0.25 -1.82
N PHE A 172 -16.40 -0.55 -2.67
CA PHE A 172 -15.61 -1.72 -2.23
C PHE A 172 -14.46 -1.32 -1.30
N LEU A 173 -13.66 -0.32 -1.68
CA LEU A 173 -12.58 0.17 -0.82
C LEU A 173 -13.10 0.79 0.48
N MET A 174 -14.17 1.59 0.41
CA MET A 174 -14.80 2.16 1.59
C MET A 174 -15.32 1.07 2.55
N LEU A 175 -15.99 0.05 2.02
CA LEU A 175 -16.48 -1.07 2.81
C LEU A 175 -15.33 -1.84 3.46
N SER A 176 -14.18 -1.99 2.77
CA SER A 176 -13.00 -2.63 3.37
C SER A 176 -12.43 -1.85 4.57
N ILE A 177 -12.46 -0.50 4.50
CA ILE A 177 -12.05 0.38 5.60
C ILE A 177 -13.01 0.21 6.78
N LEU A 178 -14.32 0.29 6.54
CA LEU A 178 -15.31 0.15 7.60
C LEU A 178 -15.26 -1.25 8.25
N ALA A 179 -15.20 -2.30 7.43
CA ALA A 179 -15.20 -3.68 7.89
C ALA A 179 -13.92 -4.03 8.68
N SER A 180 -12.73 -3.63 8.20
CA SER A 180 -11.48 -3.88 8.94
C SER A 180 -11.49 -3.20 10.32
N ASN A 181 -11.98 -1.97 10.42
CA ASN A 181 -12.09 -1.26 11.70
C ASN A 181 -13.16 -1.87 12.62
N ALA A 182 -14.32 -2.25 12.08
CA ALA A 182 -15.36 -2.93 12.87
C ALA A 182 -14.87 -4.27 13.44
N ILE A 183 -14.17 -5.06 12.62
CA ILE A 183 -13.54 -6.32 13.05
C ILE A 183 -12.45 -6.06 14.09
N HIS A 184 -11.65 -5.00 13.93
CA HIS A 184 -10.63 -4.64 14.93
C HIS A 184 -11.26 -4.27 16.28
N VAL A 185 -12.30 -3.44 16.30
CA VAL A 185 -13.01 -3.07 17.53
C VAL A 185 -13.59 -4.31 18.22
N TYR A 186 -14.25 -5.18 17.47
CA TYR A 186 -14.75 -6.46 18.00
C TYR A 186 -13.61 -7.34 18.53
N GLY A 187 -12.53 -7.50 17.75
CA GLY A 187 -11.39 -8.33 18.10
C GLY A 187 -10.65 -7.82 19.34
N ALA A 188 -10.56 -6.51 19.52
CA ALA A 188 -10.02 -5.87 20.71
C ALA A 188 -10.92 -6.09 21.93
N PHE A 189 -12.24 -5.97 21.79
CA PHE A 189 -13.18 -6.19 22.89
C PHE A 189 -13.16 -7.65 23.39
N PHE A 190 -13.13 -8.62 22.47
CA PHE A 190 -13.08 -10.04 22.80
C PHE A 190 -11.66 -10.62 22.93
N GLN A 191 -10.63 -9.77 22.90
CA GLN A 191 -9.21 -10.16 23.02
C GLN A 191 -8.80 -11.29 22.05
N LYS A 192 -9.29 -11.24 20.81
CA LYS A 192 -9.04 -12.25 19.77
C LYS A 192 -7.57 -12.20 19.32
N PRO A 193 -6.76 -13.24 19.59
CA PRO A 193 -5.33 -13.21 19.26
C PRO A 193 -5.06 -13.09 17.76
N SER A 194 -5.91 -13.71 16.93
CA SER A 194 -5.80 -13.68 15.46
C SER A 194 -5.85 -12.25 14.91
N VAL A 195 -6.77 -11.42 15.42
CA VAL A 195 -6.92 -10.01 15.04
C VAL A 195 -5.82 -9.15 15.66
N MET A 196 -5.61 -9.31 16.97
CA MET A 196 -4.69 -8.44 17.73
C MET A 196 -3.22 -8.61 17.31
N LYS A 197 -2.79 -9.82 16.94
CA LYS A 197 -1.43 -10.05 16.44
C LYS A 197 -1.29 -9.65 14.96
N SER A 198 -2.34 -9.83 14.15
CA SER A 198 -2.32 -9.43 12.73
C SER A 198 -2.11 -7.93 12.54
N ARG A 199 -2.65 -7.09 13.43
CA ARG A 199 -2.50 -5.64 13.33
C ARG A 199 -1.03 -5.20 13.32
N ALA A 200 -0.17 -5.93 14.03
CA ALA A 200 1.24 -5.59 14.22
C ALA A 200 2.13 -5.99 13.03
N LEU A 201 1.58 -6.69 12.03
CA LEU A 201 2.32 -7.05 10.83
C LEU A 201 2.45 -5.88 9.84
N LEU A 202 1.49 -4.96 9.85
CA LEU A 202 1.42 -3.90 8.86
C LEU A 202 2.15 -2.65 9.38
N PRO A 203 3.07 -2.06 8.59
CA PRO A 203 3.81 -0.87 9.01
C PRO A 203 2.88 0.34 9.13
N TYR A 204 3.00 1.10 10.21
CA TYR A 204 2.20 2.32 10.44
C TYR A 204 0.68 2.12 10.33
N TYR A 205 0.19 0.92 10.65
CA TYR A 205 -1.24 0.61 10.67
C TYR A 205 -1.84 0.82 12.06
N PHE A 206 -2.73 1.81 12.17
CA PHE A 206 -3.39 2.20 13.41
C PHE A 206 -4.92 2.06 13.28
N PRO A 207 -5.46 0.84 13.38
CA PRO A 207 -6.90 0.60 13.31
C PRO A 207 -7.62 1.18 14.53
N LEU A 208 -8.90 1.53 14.35
CA LEU A 208 -9.76 2.15 15.36
C LEU A 208 -9.83 1.30 16.64
N THR A 209 -9.64 1.96 17.79
CA THR A 209 -9.84 1.38 19.12
C THR A 209 -10.99 2.10 19.83
N ALA A 210 -11.90 1.35 20.44
CA ALA A 210 -13.05 1.88 21.17
C ALA A 210 -12.94 1.62 22.69
N THR A 211 -11.73 1.73 23.23
CA THR A 211 -11.45 1.61 24.66
C THR A 211 -11.13 3.00 25.19
N SER A 212 -11.81 3.46 26.25
CA SER A 212 -11.38 4.64 26.98
C SER A 212 -10.05 4.33 27.66
N ALA A 213 -9.05 5.20 27.44
CA ALA A 213 -7.78 5.15 28.17
C ALA A 213 -7.99 5.46 29.66
#